data_AF-A0A6N8ATI2-F1
#
_entry.id   AF-A0A6N8ATI2-F1
#
_cell.length_a   1.000
_cell.length_b   1.000
_cell.length_c   1.000
_cell.angle_alpha   90.00
_cell.angle_beta   90.00
_cell.angle_gamma   90.00
#
_symmetry.space_group_name_H-M   'P 1'
#
loop_
_entity.id
_entity.type
_entity.pdbx_description
1 polymer ?
#
loop_
_entity_poly.entity_id
_entity_poly.type
_entity_poly.pdbx_seq_one_letter_code
_entity_poly.pdbx_strand_id
1 'polypeptide(L)'
;MRSAYYQWKKRRDDKQFSTYNLRMRKDLRPLLRHLAKNQNMTISEALEDLVRRENSMSRDFRAEMDRRLAEASQKASQEAEHKEELQKQRLEQHQRVITQLTNRAANVEVQLEGLTITDQAAQEEREAFEGLVEERASVIRDEYQDELSRIPKARRRSSASLPRTPPPPPDNSTD
;
A
#
# COMPACT_ATOMS: atom_id res chain seq x y z
N MET A 1 -30.68 3.18 22.75
CA MET A 1 -31.83 3.16 21.83
C MET A 1 -31.92 1.79 21.17
N ARG A 2 -32.99 1.02 21.36
CA ARG A 2 -33.15 -0.30 20.72
C ARG A 2 -33.56 -0.12 19.25
N SER A 3 -32.80 -0.72 18.33
CA SER A 3 -33.02 -0.64 16.87
C SER A 3 -34.48 -0.93 16.50
N ALA A 4 -35.05 -0.12 15.60
CA ALA A 4 -36.42 -0.24 15.11
C ALA A 4 -36.74 -1.65 14.59
N TYR A 5 -35.73 -2.33 14.04
CA TYR A 5 -35.84 -3.72 13.57
C TYR A 5 -36.11 -4.72 14.71
N TYR A 6 -35.45 -4.55 15.86
CA TYR A 6 -35.67 -5.43 17.01
C TYR A 6 -37.04 -5.24 17.66
N GLN A 7 -37.54 -4.00 17.66
CA GLN A 7 -38.89 -3.72 18.11
C GLN A 7 -39.94 -4.29 17.16
N TRP A 8 -39.69 -4.24 15.86
CA TRP A 8 -40.55 -4.84 14.85
C TRP A 8 -40.62 -6.37 14.98
N LYS A 9 -39.47 -7.05 15.14
CA LYS A 9 -39.42 -8.52 15.26
C LYS A 9 -40.17 -9.01 16.50
N LYS A 10 -39.94 -8.40 17.66
CA LYS A 10 -40.61 -8.77 18.92
C LYS A 10 -42.13 -8.61 18.85
N ARG A 11 -42.61 -7.51 18.25
CA ARG A 11 -44.05 -7.23 18.09
C ARG A 11 -44.77 -8.14 17.09
N ARG A 12 -44.03 -8.76 16.16
CA ARG A 12 -44.54 -9.77 15.22
C ARG A 12 -44.80 -11.11 15.91
N ASP A 13 -43.86 -11.54 16.75
CA ASP A 13 -43.97 -12.82 17.49
C ASP A 13 -45.17 -12.80 18.46
N ASP A 14 -45.53 -11.62 18.97
CA ASP A 14 -46.67 -11.40 19.87
C ASP A 14 -48.06 -11.45 19.17
N LYS A 15 -48.15 -11.78 17.87
CA LYS A 15 -49.40 -11.87 17.06
C LYS A 15 -50.35 -10.67 17.14
N GLN A 16 -49.87 -9.52 17.62
CA GLN A 16 -50.68 -8.32 17.89
C GLN A 16 -51.00 -7.48 16.64
N PHE A 17 -50.54 -7.89 15.45
CA PHE A 17 -50.70 -7.11 14.22
C PHE A 17 -51.72 -7.76 13.27
N SER A 18 -53.01 -7.46 13.49
CA SER A 18 -53.97 -7.46 12.40
C SER A 18 -53.71 -6.21 11.54
N THR A 19 -53.17 -6.44 10.35
CA THR A 19 -53.11 -5.50 9.21
C THR A 19 -52.57 -4.08 9.48
N TYR A 20 -51.25 -3.91 9.48
CA TYR A 20 -50.67 -2.57 9.30
C TYR A 20 -50.48 -2.32 7.80
N ASN A 21 -51.21 -1.32 7.28
CA ASN A 21 -51.07 -0.86 5.92
C ASN A 21 -49.72 -0.17 5.73
N LEU A 22 -48.71 -0.90 5.26
CA LEU A 22 -47.46 -0.29 4.76
C LEU A 22 -47.83 0.75 3.68
N ARG A 23 -47.43 2.01 3.90
CA ARG A 23 -47.45 3.04 2.86
C ARG A 23 -46.38 2.67 1.82
N MET A 24 -46.80 1.88 0.84
CA MET A 24 -45.97 1.55 -0.31
C MET A 24 -46.07 2.67 -1.35
N ARG A 25 -44.98 2.91 -2.09
CA ARG A 25 -45.01 3.75 -3.29
C ARG A 25 -46.11 3.26 -4.22
N LYS A 26 -46.78 4.20 -4.90
CA LYS A 26 -47.95 3.92 -5.75
C LYS A 26 -47.67 2.84 -6.80
N ASP A 27 -46.42 2.77 -7.27
CA ASP A 27 -45.98 1.89 -8.36
C ASP A 27 -45.66 0.46 -7.90
N LEU A 28 -45.42 0.25 -6.59
CA LEU A 28 -45.08 -1.06 -6.04
C LEU A 28 -46.31 -1.95 -5.81
N ARG A 29 -47.48 -1.34 -5.56
CA ARG A 29 -48.72 -2.08 -5.30
C ARG A 29 -49.20 -2.91 -6.51
N PRO A 30 -49.22 -2.37 -7.74
CA PRO A 30 -49.57 -3.15 -8.94
C PRO A 30 -48.59 -4.30 -9.20
N LEU A 31 -47.29 -4.05 -9.02
CA LEU A 31 -46.25 -5.07 -9.21
C LEU A 31 -46.40 -6.24 -8.24
N LEU A 32 -46.66 -5.96 -6.96
CA LEU A 32 -46.90 -7.00 -5.97
C LEU A 32 -48.20 -7.77 -6.22
N ARG A 33 -49.26 -7.10 -6.70
CA ARG A 33 -50.49 -7.79 -7.11
C ARG A 33 -50.25 -8.71 -8.30
N HIS A 34 -49.47 -8.28 -9.29
CA HIS A 34 -49.10 -9.12 -10.42
C HIS A 34 -48.24 -10.31 -9.99
N LEU A 35 -47.24 -10.09 -9.14
CA LEU A 35 -46.39 -11.15 -8.60
C LEU A 35 -47.21 -12.19 -7.81
N ALA A 36 -48.06 -11.71 -6.90
CA ALA A 36 -48.96 -12.52 -6.09
C ALA A 36 -49.91 -13.37 -6.96
N LYS A 37 -50.50 -12.76 -8.01
CA LYS A 37 -51.36 -13.46 -8.96
C LYS A 37 -50.60 -14.52 -9.78
N ASN A 38 -49.38 -14.21 -10.21
CA ASN A 38 -48.56 -15.14 -10.99
C ASN A 38 -48.08 -16.34 -10.16
N GLN A 39 -47.89 -16.15 -8.85
CA GLN A 39 -47.40 -17.19 -7.94
C GLN A 39 -48.52 -17.88 -7.15
N ASN A 40 -49.79 -17.53 -7.39
CA ASN A 40 -50.95 -18.01 -6.62
C ASN A 40 -50.79 -17.78 -5.10
N MET A 41 -50.27 -16.62 -4.71
CA MET A 41 -50.03 -16.24 -3.31
C MET A 41 -50.80 -14.97 -2.96
N THR A 42 -50.97 -14.71 -1.66
CA THR A 42 -51.48 -13.41 -1.19
C THR A 42 -50.41 -12.32 -1.32
N ILE A 43 -50.81 -11.05 -1.38
CA ILE A 43 -49.88 -9.91 -1.46
C ILE A 43 -48.91 -9.89 -0.26
N SER A 44 -49.38 -10.32 0.92
CA SER A 44 -48.57 -10.42 2.13
C SER A 44 -47.51 -11.53 1.99
N GLU A 45 -47.89 -12.71 1.50
CA GLU A 45 -46.95 -13.81 1.28
C GLU A 45 -45.92 -13.48 0.18
N ALA A 46 -46.34 -12.81 -0.89
CA ALA A 46 -45.46 -12.31 -1.94
C ALA A 46 -44.41 -11.31 -1.40
N LEU A 47 -44.82 -10.41 -0.49
CA LEU A 47 -43.90 -9.52 0.21
C LEU A 47 -42.95 -10.27 1.13
N GLU A 48 -43.44 -11.26 1.87
CA GLU A 48 -42.61 -12.08 2.76
C GLU A 48 -41.58 -12.89 1.99
N ASP A 49 -41.95 -13.47 0.85
CA ASP A 49 -41.04 -14.22 0.00
C ASP A 49 -39.95 -13.33 -0.59
N LEU A 50 -40.30 -12.12 -1.07
CA LEU A 50 -39.32 -11.13 -1.52
C LEU A 50 -38.34 -10.73 -0.41
N VAL A 51 -38.84 -10.49 0.81
CA VAL A 51 -37.98 -10.17 1.96
C VAL A 51 -37.09 -11.35 2.34
N ARG A 52 -37.59 -12.59 2.29
CA ARG A 52 -36.77 -13.79 2.56
C ARG A 52 -35.66 -13.94 1.51
N ARG A 53 -35.98 -13.78 0.22
CA ARG A 53 -35.01 -13.82 -0.88
C ARG A 53 -33.96 -12.73 -0.75
N GLU A 54 -34.36 -11.50 -0.44
CA GLU A 54 -33.43 -10.39 -0.21
C GLU A 54 -32.49 -10.69 0.97
N ASN A 55 -33.01 -11.20 2.08
CA ASN A 55 -32.17 -11.59 3.22
C ASN A 55 -31.21 -12.73 2.88
N SER A 56 -31.62 -13.69 2.05
CA SER A 56 -30.74 -14.76 1.57
C SER A 56 -29.60 -14.18 0.72
N MET A 57 -29.94 -13.38 -0.29
CA MET A 57 -28.94 -12.74 -1.17
C MET A 57 -27.99 -11.84 -0.38
N SER A 58 -28.51 -11.06 0.56
CA SER A 58 -27.71 -10.21 1.45
C SER A 58 -26.78 -11.02 2.36
N ARG A 59 -27.20 -12.20 2.81
CA ARG A 59 -26.36 -13.12 3.58
C ARG A 59 -25.26 -13.74 2.72
N ASP A 60 -25.61 -14.19 1.52
CA ASP A 60 -24.67 -14.82 0.59
C ASP A 60 -23.61 -13.80 0.13
N PHE A 61 -24.03 -12.56 -0.15
CA PHE A 61 -23.12 -11.46 -0.47
C PHE A 61 -22.17 -11.14 0.68
N ARG A 62 -22.66 -11.09 1.93
CA ARG A 62 -21.80 -10.88 3.10
C ARG A 62 -20.79 -12.02 3.27
N ALA A 63 -21.24 -13.27 3.14
CA ALA A 63 -20.36 -14.43 3.23
C ALA A 63 -19.27 -14.43 2.14
N GLU A 64 -19.62 -14.03 0.92
CA GLU A 64 -18.66 -13.88 -0.18
C GLU A 64 -17.67 -12.74 0.07
N MET A 65 -18.13 -11.60 0.61
CA MET A 65 -17.24 -10.50 0.98
C MET A 65 -16.29 -10.88 2.13
N ASP A 66 -16.79 -11.56 3.15
CA ASP A 66 -15.99 -12.05 4.27
C ASP A 66 -14.94 -13.07 3.79
N ARG A 67 -15.32 -13.96 2.87
CA ARG A 67 -14.41 -14.91 2.23
C ARG A 67 -13.30 -14.18 1.48
N ARG A 68 -13.63 -13.16 0.67
CA ARG A 68 -12.63 -12.37 -0.07
C ARG A 68 -11.69 -11.62 0.85
N LEU A 69 -12.20 -11.08 1.96
CA LEU A 69 -11.37 -10.43 2.97
C LEU A 69 -10.40 -11.42 3.63
N ALA A 70 -10.85 -12.64 3.93
CA ALA A 70 -10.00 -13.70 4.46
C ALA A 70 -8.94 -14.17 3.45
N GLU A 71 -9.30 -14.32 2.18
CA GLU A 71 -8.34 -14.67 1.12
C GLU A 71 -7.31 -13.55 0.90
N ALA A 72 -7.73 -12.28 0.95
CA ALA A 72 -6.83 -11.14 0.83
C ALA A 72 -5.89 -11.03 2.03
N SER A 73 -6.37 -11.27 3.25
CA SER A 73 -5.53 -11.24 4.45
C SER A 73 -4.51 -12.39 4.45
N GLN A 74 -4.90 -13.58 4.00
CA GLN A 74 -3.97 -14.71 3.83
C GLN A 74 -2.90 -14.43 2.79
N LYS A 75 -3.28 -13.90 1.62
CA LYS A 75 -2.30 -13.49 0.60
C LYS A 75 -1.35 -12.42 1.12
N ALA A 76 -1.86 -11.42 1.84
CA ALA A 76 -1.03 -10.39 2.45
C ALA A 76 -0.06 -10.97 3.49
N SER A 77 -0.49 -11.95 4.30
CA SER A 77 0.38 -12.66 5.25
C SER A 77 1.48 -13.43 4.54
N GLN A 78 1.13 -14.21 3.51
CA GLN A 78 2.09 -14.99 2.72
C GLN A 78 3.09 -14.08 1.99
N GLU A 79 2.63 -12.96 1.44
CA GLU A 79 3.50 -11.96 0.81
C GLU A 79 4.44 -11.28 1.82
N ALA A 80 3.96 -11.03 3.05
CA ALA A 80 4.77 -10.46 4.12
C ALA A 80 5.86 -11.46 4.57
N GLU A 81 5.49 -12.72 4.80
CA GLU A 81 6.42 -13.80 5.15
C GLU A 81 7.50 -13.99 4.08
N HIS A 82 7.11 -14.03 2.79
CA HIS A 82 8.07 -14.16 1.69
C HIS A 82 9.02 -12.94 1.59
N LYS A 83 8.52 -11.72 1.84
CA LYS A 83 9.37 -10.52 1.89
C LYS A 83 10.35 -10.56 3.07
N GLU A 84 9.91 -11.02 4.22
CA GLU A 84 10.77 -11.17 5.40
C GLU A 84 11.86 -12.22 5.16
N GLU A 85 11.52 -13.35 4.55
CA GLU A 85 12.48 -14.40 4.21
C GLU A 85 13.53 -13.90 3.21
N LEU A 86 13.13 -13.14 2.17
CA LEU A 86 14.06 -12.49 1.25
C LEU A 86 14.99 -11.49 1.96
N GLN A 87 14.46 -10.69 2.90
CA GLN A 87 15.29 -9.77 3.68
C GLN A 87 16.31 -10.52 4.54
N LYS A 88 15.90 -11.62 5.18
CA LYS A 88 16.79 -12.46 5.97
C LYS A 88 17.90 -13.06 5.12
N GLN A 89 17.58 -13.63 3.96
CA GLN A 89 18.57 -14.16 3.02
C GLN A 89 19.57 -13.08 2.58
N ARG A 90 19.09 -11.87 2.31
CA ARG A 90 19.95 -10.73 1.95
C ARG A 90 20.90 -10.36 3.10
N LEU A 91 20.39 -10.30 4.34
CA LEU A 91 21.22 -10.05 5.53
C LEU A 91 22.29 -11.13 5.72
N GLU A 92 21.93 -12.40 5.55
CA GLU A 92 22.88 -13.52 5.63
C GLU A 92 23.98 -13.41 4.56
N GLN A 93 23.64 -13.02 3.34
CA GLN A 93 24.63 -12.77 2.28
C GLN A 93 25.58 -11.62 2.66
N HIS A 94 25.05 -10.50 3.15
CA HIS A 94 25.86 -9.39 3.62
C HIS A 94 26.81 -9.81 4.74
N GLN A 95 26.32 -10.61 5.70
CA GLN A 95 27.14 -11.07 6.80
C GLN A 95 28.27 -11.99 6.33
N ARG A 96 28.03 -12.87 5.34
CA ARG A 96 29.10 -13.68 4.72
C ARG A 96 30.16 -12.81 4.06
N VAL A 97 29.76 -11.77 3.32
CA VAL A 97 30.70 -10.84 2.68
C VAL A 97 31.52 -10.09 3.73
N ILE A 98 30.89 -9.61 4.80
CA ILE A 98 31.59 -8.96 5.91
C ILE A 98 32.63 -9.91 6.51
N THR A 99 32.26 -11.15 6.85
CA THR A 99 33.20 -12.13 7.39
C THR A 99 34.37 -12.41 6.45
N GLN A 100 34.13 -12.52 5.14
CA GLN A 100 35.20 -12.70 4.15
C GLN A 100 36.14 -11.49 4.10
N LEU A 101 35.61 -10.27 4.14
CA LEU A 101 36.41 -9.05 4.15
C LEU A 101 37.22 -8.92 5.46
N THR A 102 36.62 -9.22 6.61
CA THR A 102 37.31 -9.23 7.90
C THR A 102 38.47 -10.23 7.90
N ASN A 103 38.24 -11.45 7.43
CA ASN A 103 39.31 -12.46 7.34
C ASN A 103 40.42 -12.04 6.37
N ARG A 104 40.07 -11.39 5.26
CA ARG A 104 41.05 -10.86 4.31
C ARG A 104 41.87 -9.72 4.94
N ALA A 105 41.24 -8.82 5.68
CA ALA A 105 41.91 -7.74 6.39
C ALA A 105 42.88 -8.31 7.45
N ALA A 106 42.44 -9.27 8.26
CA ALA A 106 43.30 -9.93 9.24
C ALA A 106 44.50 -10.64 8.59
N ASN A 107 44.31 -11.29 7.44
CA ASN A 107 45.42 -11.88 6.70
C ASN A 107 46.42 -10.84 6.17
N VAL A 108 45.93 -9.68 5.73
CA VAL A 108 46.78 -8.56 5.29
C VAL A 108 47.54 -7.96 6.48
N GLU A 109 46.90 -7.82 7.65
CA GLU A 109 47.56 -7.38 8.88
C GLU A 109 48.72 -8.32 9.25
N VAL A 110 48.50 -9.64 9.24
CA VAL A 110 49.56 -10.64 9.49
C VAL A 110 50.69 -10.55 8.47
N GLN A 111 50.37 -10.32 7.18
CA GLN A 111 51.39 -10.15 6.14
C GLN A 111 52.22 -8.87 6.34
N LEU A 112 51.60 -7.79 6.80
CA LEU A 112 52.27 -6.52 7.09
C LEU A 112 53.12 -6.61 8.37
N GLU A 113 52.65 -7.29 9.42
CA GLU A 113 53.44 -7.52 10.64
C GLU A 113 54.70 -8.35 10.40
N GLY A 114 54.69 -9.25 9.40
CA GLY A 114 55.87 -10.00 8.97
C GLY A 114 56.85 -9.20 8.09
N LEU A 115 56.44 -8.04 7.58
CA LEU A 115 57.24 -7.13 6.75
C LEU A 115 57.75 -5.95 7.60
N THR A 116 58.62 -6.21 8.57
CA THR A 116 59.37 -5.14 9.24
C THR A 116 60.44 -4.60 8.28
N ILE A 117 60.06 -3.57 7.52
CA ILE A 117 60.94 -2.85 6.60
C ILE A 117 61.86 -1.94 7.42
N THR A 118 63.17 -2.10 7.22
CA THR A 118 64.20 -1.18 7.72
C THR A 118 63.97 0.23 7.16
N ASP A 119 63.91 1.22 8.07
CA ASP A 119 63.42 2.61 7.88
C ASP A 119 63.89 3.40 6.65
N GLN A 120 64.94 2.98 5.94
CA GLN A 120 65.49 3.72 4.79
C GLN A 120 64.86 3.35 3.44
N ALA A 121 64.40 2.12 3.24
CA ALA A 121 63.67 1.74 2.01
C ALA A 121 62.21 2.23 2.02
N ALA A 122 61.67 2.50 3.22
CA ALA A 122 60.28 2.86 3.43
C ALA A 122 59.92 4.28 2.95
N GLN A 123 60.88 5.19 2.84
CA GLN A 123 60.60 6.58 2.45
C GLN A 123 60.39 6.71 0.93
N GLU A 124 61.27 6.13 0.12
CA GLU A 124 61.13 6.15 -1.35
C GLU A 124 59.92 5.33 -1.83
N GLU A 125 59.64 4.18 -1.20
CA GLU A 125 58.44 3.39 -1.54
C GLU A 125 57.14 4.06 -1.10
N ARG A 126 57.16 4.82 0.02
CA ARG A 126 56.00 5.62 0.44
C ARG A 126 55.77 6.80 -0.50
N GLU A 127 56.80 7.50 -0.91
CA GLU A 127 56.70 8.60 -1.88
C GLU A 127 56.22 8.08 -3.25
N ALA A 128 56.70 6.91 -3.68
CA ALA A 128 56.21 6.25 -4.89
C ALA A 128 54.74 5.79 -4.78
N PHE A 129 54.34 5.26 -3.62
CA PHE A 129 52.95 4.88 -3.36
C PHE A 129 52.03 6.10 -3.26
N GLU A 130 52.47 7.18 -2.61
CA GLU A 130 51.74 8.43 -2.50
C GLU A 130 51.54 9.09 -3.88
N GLY A 131 52.58 9.09 -4.72
CA GLY A 131 52.46 9.52 -6.12
C GLY A 131 51.47 8.68 -6.93
N LEU A 132 51.46 7.35 -6.72
CA LEU A 132 50.54 6.45 -7.42
C LEU A 132 49.09 6.59 -6.92
N VAL A 133 48.90 6.88 -5.63
CA VAL A 133 47.59 7.20 -5.05
C VAL A 133 47.09 8.54 -5.56
N GLU A 134 47.95 9.56 -5.66
CA GLU A 134 47.58 10.89 -6.16
C GLU A 134 47.26 10.87 -7.66
N GLU A 135 48.00 10.09 -8.46
CA GLU A 135 47.67 9.82 -9.86
C GLU A 135 46.29 9.14 -9.97
N ARG A 136 46.06 8.08 -9.19
CA ARG A 136 44.78 7.36 -9.23
C ARG A 136 43.60 8.20 -8.74
N ALA A 137 43.83 9.04 -7.73
CA ALA A 137 42.83 9.98 -7.23
C ALA A 137 42.51 11.07 -8.26
N SER A 138 43.49 11.50 -9.05
CA SER A 138 43.30 12.44 -10.15
C SER A 138 42.46 11.81 -11.27
N VAL A 139 42.76 10.57 -11.66
CA VAL A 139 41.97 9.82 -12.65
C VAL A 139 40.51 9.67 -12.21
N ILE A 140 40.27 9.27 -10.95
CA ILE A 140 38.90 9.13 -10.42
C ILE A 140 38.19 10.50 -10.39
N ARG A 141 38.90 11.57 -10.06
CA ARG A 141 38.35 12.93 -10.05
C ARG A 141 37.95 13.37 -11.45
N ASP A 142 38.79 13.12 -12.44
CA ASP A 142 38.54 13.45 -13.84
C ASP A 142 37.37 12.62 -14.40
N GLU A 143 37.33 11.31 -14.13
CA GLU A 143 36.21 10.42 -14.47
C GLU A 143 34.90 10.92 -13.85
N TYR A 144 34.92 11.29 -12.57
CA TYR A 144 33.74 11.80 -11.87
C TYR A 144 33.28 13.15 -12.43
N GLN A 145 34.21 14.02 -12.80
CA GLN A 145 33.91 15.32 -13.40
C GLN A 145 33.36 15.19 -14.83
N ASP A 146 33.87 14.22 -15.59
CA ASP A 146 33.33 13.80 -16.88
C ASP A 146 31.90 13.27 -16.74
N GLU A 147 31.64 12.39 -15.76
CA GLU A 147 30.30 11.91 -15.47
C GLU A 147 29.33 13.05 -15.10
N LEU A 148 29.75 13.98 -14.24
CA LEU A 148 28.96 15.17 -13.90
C LEU A 148 28.66 16.06 -15.12
N SER A 149 29.58 16.13 -16.09
CA SER A 149 29.39 16.91 -17.32
C SER A 149 28.42 16.23 -18.31
N ARG A 150 28.34 14.90 -18.29
CA ARG A 150 27.44 14.08 -19.12
C ARG A 150 26.01 14.06 -18.60
N ILE A 151 25.79 14.33 -17.31
CA ILE A 151 24.45 14.55 -16.79
C ILE A 151 23.88 15.79 -17.51
N PRO A 152 22.81 15.65 -18.31
CA PRO A 152 22.22 16.78 -19.00
C PRO A 152 21.81 17.79 -17.93
N LYS A 153 22.43 18.99 -17.93
CA LYS A 153 21.97 20.11 -17.12
C LYS A 153 20.46 20.21 -17.35
N ALA A 154 19.69 19.83 -16.34
CA ALA A 154 18.25 19.85 -16.41
C ALA A 154 17.89 21.27 -16.84
N ARG A 155 17.44 21.39 -18.10
CA ARG A 155 17.02 22.64 -18.71
C ARG A 155 16.12 23.29 -17.68
N ARG A 156 16.57 24.38 -17.05
CA ARG A 156 15.76 25.21 -16.17
C ARG A 156 14.50 25.46 -16.97
N ARG A 157 13.42 24.74 -16.62
CA ARG A 157 12.10 25.00 -17.17
C ARG A 157 11.84 26.43 -16.73
N SER A 158 11.88 27.34 -17.70
CA SER A 158 11.30 28.67 -17.57
C SER A 158 10.00 28.51 -16.81
N SER A 159 9.91 29.18 -15.67
CA SER A 159 8.73 29.22 -14.80
C SER A 159 7.50 29.42 -15.66
N ALA A 160 6.82 28.31 -15.96
CA ALA A 160 5.52 28.34 -16.59
C ALA A 160 4.62 29.06 -15.59
N SER A 161 4.18 30.24 -16.00
CA SER A 161 3.16 31.05 -15.36
C SER A 161 2.03 30.16 -14.84
N LEU A 162 1.95 30.02 -13.52
CA LEU A 162 0.78 29.50 -12.83
C LEU A 162 -0.44 30.33 -13.28
N PRO A 163 -1.60 29.70 -13.52
CA PRO A 163 -2.81 30.46 -13.79
C PRO A 163 -3.12 31.33 -12.57
N ARG A 164 -3.17 32.65 -12.78
CA ARG A 164 -3.60 33.62 -11.77
C ARG A 164 -4.99 33.20 -11.28
N THR A 165 -5.12 33.05 -9.96
CA THR A 165 -6.42 33.05 -9.29
C THR A 165 -7.18 34.31 -9.70
N PRO A 166 -8.48 34.21 -10.08
CA PRO A 166 -9.28 35.39 -10.33
C PRO A 166 -9.45 36.21 -9.04
N PRO A 167 -9.50 37.55 -9.13
CA PRO A 167 -9.63 38.40 -7.95
C PRO A 167 -10.99 38.16 -7.26
N PRO A 168 -11.06 38.36 -5.92
CA PRO A 168 -12.32 38.24 -5.20
C PRO A 168 -13.32 39.31 -5.67
N PRO A 169 -14.64 39.04 -5.57
CA PRO A 169 -15.67 40.02 -5.93
C PRO A 169 -15.59 41.24 -5.01
N PRO A 170 -15.97 42.44 -5.49
CA PRO A 170 -15.95 43.66 -4.69
C PRO A 170 -16.93 43.55 -3.52
N ASP A 171 -16.45 43.92 -2.33
CA ASP A 171 -17.27 44.18 -1.16
C ASP A 171 -18.22 45.34 -1.47
N ASN A 172 -19.49 45.02 -1.74
CA ASN A 172 -20.56 46.00 -1.62
C ASN A 172 -20.93 46.12 -0.14
N SER A 173 -20.08 46.81 0.61
CA SER A 173 -20.51 47.54 1.81
C SER A 173 -20.91 48.94 1.37
N THR A 174 -22.22 49.15 1.22
CA THR A 174 -22.84 50.48 1.29
C THR A 174 -24.28 50.30 1.73
N ASP A 175 -24.56 50.84 2.93
CA ASP A 175 -25.82 51.34 3.52
C ASP A 175 -27.15 50.60 3.28
#